data_AF-A0A920AG84-F1
#
_entry.id   AF-A0A920AG84-F1
#
_cell.length_a   1.000
_cell.length_b   1.000
_cell.length_c   1.000
_cell.angle_alpha   90.00
_cell.angle_beta   90.00
_cell.angle_gamma   90.00
#
_symmetry.space_group_name_H-M   'P 1'
#
loop_
_entity.id
_entity.type
_entity.pdbx_description
1 polymer ?
#
loop_
_entity_poly.entity_id
_entity_poly.type
_entity_poly.pdbx_seq_one_letter_code
_entity_poly.pdbx_strand_id
1 'polypeptide(L)' 'MYHMGLRILGSDPYRYEEFQPAWSTYCTGEFESVADSIFPLSEGAVAQNKLLQGDFFGKIILEP' A
#
# COMPACT_ATOMS: atom_id res chain seq x y z
N MET A 1 -28.37 6.30 11.97
CA MET A 1 -27.05 6.35 11.30
C MET A 1 -26.77 7.70 10.64
N TYR A 2 -27.63 8.24 9.77
CA TYR A 2 -27.41 9.58 9.17
C TYR A 2 -27.48 10.75 10.20
N HIS A 3 -28.28 10.62 11.26
CA HIS A 3 -28.47 11.66 12.28
C HIS A 3 -27.29 11.83 13.26
N MET A 4 -26.23 11.03 13.16
CA MET A 4 -25.04 11.12 14.03
C MET A 4 -23.88 11.90 13.40
N GLY A 5 -24.08 12.51 12.22
CA GLY A 5 -23.02 13.26 11.53
C GLY A 5 -21.90 12.41 10.95
N LEU A 6 -22.07 11.08 10.91
CA LEU A 6 -21.12 10.16 10.26
C LEU A 6 -21.09 10.43 8.76
N ARG A 7 -19.88 10.51 8.21
CA ARG A 7 -19.63 10.74 6.78
C ARG A 7 -18.88 9.57 6.18
N ILE A 8 -19.28 9.19 4.97
CA ILE A 8 -18.50 8.29 4.11
C ILE A 8 -17.76 9.21 3.15
N LEU A 9 -16.43 9.19 3.24
CA LEU A 9 -15.55 9.97 2.37
C LEU A 9 -14.74 8.99 1.53
N GLY A 10 -14.80 9.15 0.21
CA GLY A 10 -13.83 8.52 -0.67
C GLY A 10 -12.46 9.18 -0.51
N SER A 11 -11.39 8.40 -0.57
CA SER A 11 -10.02 8.89 -0.58
C SER A 11 -9.26 8.20 -1.69
N ASP A 12 -8.85 8.99 -2.67
CA ASP A 12 -7.94 8.56 -3.73
C ASP A 12 -6.48 8.68 -3.24
N PRO A 13 -5.49 8.23 -4.05
CA PRO A 13 -4.08 8.51 -3.76
C PRO A 13 -3.79 10.01 -3.59
N TYR A 14 -2.65 10.29 -2.95
CA TYR A 14 -2.19 11.65 -2.66
C TYR A 14 -1.98 12.48 -3.93
N ARG A 15 -2.17 13.79 -3.79
CA ARG A 15 -1.72 14.80 -4.75
C ARG A 15 -0.20 14.94 -4.70
N TYR A 16 0.37 15.50 -5.76
CA TYR A 16 1.82 15.71 -5.86
C TYR A 16 2.38 16.49 -4.65
N GLU A 17 1.71 17.58 -4.28
CA GLU A 17 2.07 18.43 -3.15
C GLU A 17 1.92 17.75 -1.77
N GLU A 18 1.11 16.69 -1.68
CA GLU A 18 0.87 15.95 -0.45
C GLU A 18 1.93 14.87 -0.20
N PHE A 19 2.62 14.42 -1.25
CA PHE A 19 3.56 13.29 -1.12
C PHE A 19 4.77 13.61 -0.26
N GLN A 20 5.43 14.74 -0.50
CA GLN A 20 6.66 15.10 0.22
C GLN A 20 6.48 15.17 1.75
N PRO A 21 5.44 15.83 2.30
CA PRO A 21 5.24 15.85 3.75
C PRO A 21 4.84 14.47 4.29
N ALA A 22 4.04 13.69 3.55
CA ALA A 22 3.67 12.33 3.95
C ALA A 22 4.91 11.41 4.00
N TRP A 23 5.78 11.49 2.99
CA TRP A 23 7.01 10.72 2.91
C TRP A 23 8.00 11.09 4.01
N SER A 24 8.18 12.39 4.28
CA SER A 24 9.01 12.86 5.40
C SER A 24 8.53 12.29 6.74
N THR A 25 7.21 12.28 6.96
CA THR A 25 6.60 11.70 8.16
C THR A 25 6.85 10.20 8.22
N TYR A 26 6.68 9.50 7.10
CA TYR A 26 6.93 8.07 7.01
C TYR A 26 8.40 7.71 7.34
N CYS A 27 9.37 8.44 6.77
CA CYS A 27 10.80 8.17 6.99
C CYS A 27 11.31 8.52 8.39
N THR A 28 10.69 9.50 9.06
CA THR A 28 11.13 9.95 10.40
C THR A 28 10.33 9.32 11.53
N GLY A 29 9.16 8.75 11.22
CA GLY A 29 8.35 8.00 12.16
C GLY A 29 8.76 6.53 12.26
N GLU A 30 8.12 5.83 13.19
CA GLU A 30 8.34 4.40 13.45
C GLU A 30 7.35 3.53 12.65
N PHE A 31 7.30 3.75 11.33
CA PHE A 31 6.43 2.97 10.46
C PHE A 31 7.18 1.74 9.91
N GLU A 32 6.50 0.58 9.93
CA GLU A 32 7.02 -0.65 9.35
C GLU A 32 6.39 -0.90 7.98
N SER A 33 7.24 -1.03 6.95
CA SER A 33 6.82 -1.57 5.65
C SER A 33 6.92 -3.09 5.67
N VAL A 34 5.78 -3.75 5.84
CA VAL A 34 5.71 -5.21 5.79
C VAL A 34 5.71 -5.68 4.33
N ALA A 35 6.85 -6.23 3.90
CA ALA A 35 6.96 -6.97 2.65
C ALA A 35 6.70 -8.46 2.93
N ASP A 36 5.60 -8.98 2.40
CA ASP A 36 5.23 -10.39 2.51
C ASP A 36 6.17 -11.27 1.67
N SER A 37 6.44 -10.83 0.44
CA SER A 37 7.20 -11.58 -0.55
C SER A 37 7.93 -10.64 -1.51
N ILE A 38 9.08 -11.09 -1.98
CA ILE A 38 9.89 -10.42 -3.00
C ILE A 38 10.09 -11.41 -4.14
N PHE A 39 9.75 -10.99 -5.36
CA PHE A 39 9.95 -11.78 -6.58
C PHE A 39 10.84 -11.01 -7.56
N PRO A 40 11.65 -11.70 -8.38
CA PRO A 40 12.24 -11.09 -9.56
C PRO A 40 11.16 -10.56 -10.50
N LEU A 41 11.44 -9.49 -11.24
CA LEU A 41 10.49 -8.92 -12.22
C LEU A 41 10.07 -9.94 -13.28
N SER A 42 10.97 -10.86 -13.66
CA SER A 42 10.68 -11.98 -14.58
C SER A 42 9.59 -12.92 -14.05
N GLU A 43 9.36 -12.95 -12.74
CA GLU A 43 8.35 -13.78 -12.07
C GLU A 43 7.06 -13.01 -11.74
N GLY A 44 6.82 -11.86 -12.38
CA GLY A 44 5.62 -11.04 -12.15
C GLY A 44 4.30 -11.81 -12.26
N ALA A 45 4.23 -12.85 -13.11
CA ALA A 45 3.06 -13.71 -13.21
C ALA A 45 2.80 -14.51 -11.91
N VAL A 46 3.86 -15.00 -11.26
CA VAL A 46 3.76 -15.75 -10.00
C VAL A 46 3.33 -14.80 -8.88
N ALA A 47 3.95 -13.62 -8.80
CA ALA A 47 3.59 -12.57 -7.85
C ALA A 47 2.10 -12.16 -8.00
N GLN A 48 1.62 -11.97 -9.23
CA GLN A 48 0.23 -11.63 -9.51
C GLN A 48 -0.74 -12.74 -9.10
N ASN A 49 -0.38 -14.01 -9.31
CA ASN A 49 -1.22 -15.13 -8.88
C ASN A 49 -1.37 -15.17 -7.36
N LYS A 50 -0.28 -14.94 -6.61
CA LYS A 50 -0.33 -14.84 -5.13
C LYS A 50 -1.24 -13.69 -4.67
N LEU A 51 -1.13 -12.51 -5.31
CA LEU A 51 -2.00 -11.37 -5.05
C LEU A 51 -3.49 -11.73 -5.25
N LEU A 52 -3.83 -12.39 -6.36
CA LEU A 52 -5.21 -12.78 -6.70
C LEU A 52 -5.79 -13.84 -5.76
N GLN A 53 -4.95 -14.70 -5.19
CA GLN A 53 -5.36 -15.69 -4.19
C GLN A 53 -5.63 -15.08 -2.82
N GLY A 54 -5.16 -13.85 -2.57
CA GLY A 54 -5.29 -13.19 -1.27
C GLY A 54 -4.42 -13.82 -0.17
N ASP A 55 -3.47 -14.68 -0.53
CA ASP A 55 -2.58 -15.39 0.39
C ASP A 55 -1.32 -14.55 0.69
N PHE A 56 -1.51 -13.37 1.33
CA PHE A 56 -0.40 -12.50 1.71
C PHE A 56 -0.81 -11.52 2.82
N PHE A 57 0.16 -11.02 3.59
CA PHE A 57 -0.05 -9.91 4.53
C PHE A 57 0.98 -8.79 4.29
N GLY A 58 0.50 -7.64 3.83
CA GLY A 58 1.35 -6.49 3.52
C GLY A 58 1.55 -6.29 2.02
N LYS A 59 2.80 -6.16 1.57
CA LYS A 59 3.15 -5.87 0.17
C LYS A 59 3.88 -7.03 -0.50
N ILE A 60 3.60 -7.24 -1.79
CA ILE A 60 4.41 -8.07 -2.68
C ILE A 60 5.29 -7.11 -3.50
N ILE A 61 6.60 -7.33 -3.51
CA ILE A 61 7.57 -6.47 -4.19
C ILE A 61 8.13 -7.20 -5.41
N LEU A 62 8.29 -6.48 -6.52
CA LEU A 62 9.04 -6.95 -7.69
C LEU A 62 10.40 -6.26 -7.72
N GLU A 63 11.48 -7.04 -7.72
CA GLU A 63 12.84 -6.54 -7.89
C GLU A 63 13.26 -6.54 -9.37
N PRO A 64 13.91 -5.47 -9.86
CA PRO A 64 14.33 -5.35 -11.27
C PRO A 64 15.26 -6.45 -11.76
#